data_AF-A0A9E2YNI1-F1
#
_entry.id   AF-A0A9E2YNI1-F1
#
_cell.length_a   1.000
_cell.length_b   1.000
_cell.length_c   1.000
_cell.angle_alpha   90.00
_cell.angle_beta   90.00
_cell.angle_gamma   90.00
#
_symmetry.space_group_name_H-M   'P 1'
#
loop_
_entity.id
_entity.type
_entity.pdbx_description
1 polymer ?
#
loop_
_entity_poly.entity_id
_entity_poly.type
_entity_poly.pdbx_seq_one_letter_code
_entity_poly.pdbx_strand_id
1 'polypeptide(L)' 'VQVNCQLVFDHDVPFGGYKQSGWGHEFGKEGIETYLKTKSAWIQL' A
#
# COMPACT_ATOMS: atom_id res chain seq x y z
N VAL A 1 3.21 9.61 8.91
CA VAL A 1 3.56 10.31 10.18
C VAL A 1 2.46 11.30 10.48
N GLN A 2 2.02 11.37 11.73
CA GLN A 2 0.98 12.31 12.17
C GLN A 2 1.62 13.47 12.94
N VAL A 3 1.08 14.67 12.82
CA VAL A 3 1.58 15.88 13.49
C VAL A 3 0.43 16.46 14.32
N ASN A 4 0.66 16.65 15.62
CA ASN A 4 -0.33 17.16 16.59
C ASN A 4 -1.60 16.31 16.76
N CYS A 5 -1.60 15.07 16.27
CA CYS A 5 -2.65 14.08 16.47
C CYS A 5 -2.04 12.67 16.57
N GLN A 6 -2.84 11.71 17.04
CA GLN A 6 -2.41 10.32 17.21
C GLN A 6 -3.54 9.38 16.80
N LEU A 7 -3.18 8.30 16.09
CA LEU A 7 -4.08 7.23 15.67
C LEU A 7 -5.24 7.69 14.76
N VAL A 8 -5.04 8.74 13.98
CA VAL A 8 -5.94 9.09 12.87
C VAL A 8 -5.71 8.12 11.71
N PHE A 9 -6.78 7.53 11.18
CA PHE A 9 -6.74 6.55 10.09
C PHE A 9 -7.67 6.97 8.95
N ASP A 10 -7.21 6.71 7.73
CA ASP A 10 -7.96 6.90 6.49
C ASP A 10 -7.62 5.72 5.56
N HIS A 11 -8.61 5.14 4.89
CA HIS A 11 -8.43 3.98 4.00
C HIS A 11 -7.73 4.34 2.68
N ASP A 12 -7.66 5.63 2.33
CA ASP A 12 -6.96 6.08 1.13
C ASP A 12 -5.47 6.34 1.38
N VAL A 13 -5.04 6.38 2.65
CA VAL A 13 -3.64 6.65 3.05
C VAL A 13 -2.93 5.33 3.36
N PRO A 14 -1.78 5.04 2.71
CA PRO A 14 -1.04 3.81 2.97
C PRO A 14 -0.50 3.78 4.41
N PHE A 15 -0.64 2.62 5.06
CA PHE A 15 -0.16 2.35 6.41
C PHE A 15 0.83 1.19 6.40
N GLY A 16 2.01 1.37 6.99
CA GLY A 16 3.02 0.33 7.09
C GLY A 16 4.08 0.65 8.14
N GLY A 17 4.76 -0.40 8.60
CA GLY A 17 5.81 -0.32 9.59
C GLY A 17 7.21 -0.28 8.96
N TYR A 18 8.20 0.14 9.75
CA TYR A 18 9.61 0.07 9.34
C TYR A 18 10.35 -1.00 10.16
N LYS A 19 11.27 -1.73 9.54
CA LYS A 19 12.09 -2.80 10.15
C LYS A 19 11.23 -3.98 10.66
N GLN A 20 11.33 -4.30 11.96
CA GLN A 20 10.64 -5.45 12.57
C GLN A 20 9.12 -5.24 12.69
N SER A 21 8.62 -4.03 12.44
CA SER A 21 7.18 -3.74 12.44
C SER A 21 6.43 -4.31 11.24
N GLY A 22 7.12 -4.87 10.25
CA GLY A 22 6.51 -5.51 9.08
C GLY A 22 7.14 -5.06 7.76
N TRP A 23 6.64 -5.63 6.67
CA TRP A 23 7.08 -5.35 5.30
C TRP A 23 5.86 -5.07 4.42
N GLY A 24 5.95 -4.05 3.56
CA GLY A 24 4.85 -3.61 2.70
C GLY A 24 3.93 -2.59 3.37
N HIS A 25 2.89 -2.21 2.65
CA HIS A 25 1.87 -1.27 3.09
C HIS A 25 0.49 -1.90 2.95
N GLU A 26 -0.42 -1.53 3.84
CA GLU A 26 -1.86 -1.76 3.75
C GLU A 26 -2.56 -0.44 3.40
N PHE A 27 -3.81 -0.52 2.93
CA PHE A 27 -4.62 0.64 2.51
C PHE A 27 -4.04 1.43 1.32
N GLY A 28 -4.84 2.36 0.79
CA GLY A 28 -4.50 3.14 -0.39
C GLY A 28 -4.18 2.28 -1.61
N LYS A 29 -3.52 2.89 -2.59
CA LYS A 29 -3.09 2.22 -3.82
C LYS A 29 -2.04 1.14 -3.56
N GLU A 30 -1.08 1.43 -2.69
CA GLU A 30 0.04 0.53 -2.37
C GLU A 30 -0.44 -0.76 -1.68
N GLY A 31 -1.44 -0.68 -0.81
CA GLY A 31 -2.07 -1.86 -0.21
C GLY A 31 -2.70 -2.77 -1.26
N ILE A 32 -3.49 -2.21 -2.18
CA ILE A 32 -4.17 -2.97 -3.24
C ILE A 32 -3.15 -3.63 -4.18
N GLU A 33 -2.07 -2.94 -4.54
CA GLU A 33 -1.03 -3.48 -5.42
C GLU A 33 -0.40 -4.76 -4.89
N THR A 34 -0.34 -4.93 -3.56
CA THR A 34 0.18 -6.16 -2.91
C THR A 34 -0.69 -7.39 -3.19
N TYR A 35 -1.98 -7.19 -3.49
CA TYR A 35 -2.93 -8.26 -3.82
C TYR A 35 -3.08 -8.48 -5.33
N LEU A 36 -2.51 -7.60 -6.15
CA LEU A 36 -2.58 -7.68 -7.61
C LEU A 36 -1.29 -8.26 -8.19
N LYS A 37 -1.41 -8.92 -9.34
CA LYS A 37 -0.27 -9.42 -10.10
C LYS A 37 -0.30 -8.87 -11.52
N THR A 38 0.72 -8.09 -11.87
CA THR A 38 0.88 -7.57 -13.24
C THR A 38 1.18 -8.70 -14.21
N LYS A 39 0.41 -8.77 -15.29
CA LYS A 39 0.62 -9.70 -16.41
C LYS A 39 0.76 -8.91 -17.70
N SER A 40 1.90 -9.08 -18.37
CA SER A 40 2.13 -8.51 -19.70
C SER A 40 1.52 -9.42 -20.78
N ALA A 41 0.85 -8.82 -21.76
CA ALA A 41 0.32 -9.52 -22.92
C ALA A 41 0.77 -8.80 -24.20
N TRP A 42 1.22 -9.58 -25.17
CA TRP A 42 1.61 -9.10 -26.50
C TRP A 42 0.57 -9.58 -27.49
N ILE A 43 0.08 -8.68 -28.33
CA ILE A 43 -0.92 -8.98 -29.36
C ILE A 43 -0.31 -8.56 -30.70
N GLN A 44 -0.25 -9.51 -31.64
CA GLN A 44 0.12 -9.24 -33.03
C GLN A 44 -1.16 -8.96 -33.81
N LEU A 45 -1.21 -7.79 -34.45
CA LEU A 45 -2.30 -7.37 -35.35
C LEU A 45 -2.16 -8.02 -36.72
#